data_AF-A0A536GW01-F1
#
_entry.id   AF-A0A536GW01-F1
#
_cell.length_a   1.000
_cell.length_b   1.000
_cell.length_c   1.000
_cell.angle_alpha   90.00
_cell.angle_beta   90.00
_cell.angle_gamma   90.00
#
_symmetry.space_group_name_H-M   'P 1'
#
loop_
_entity.id
_entity.type
_entity.pdbx_description
1 polymer ?
#
loop_
_entity_poly.entity_id
_entity_poly.type
_entity_poly.pdbx_seq_one_letter_code
_entity_poly.pdbx_strand_id
1 'polypeptide(L)' 'IKARNAEQALLGKPLDEAHIHQAADLAAAASQPGSDRHGSAEYKRAMVRTLCVRALRKALARATGGE' A
#
# COMPACT_ATOMS: atom_id res chain seq x y z
N ILE A 1 -4.00 10.22 4.23
CA ILE A 1 -5.05 9.42 4.93
C ILE A 1 -4.39 8.29 5.71
N LYS A 2 -4.97 7.86 6.84
CA LYS A 2 -4.52 6.67 7.57
C LYS A 2 -5.35 5.46 7.13
N ALA A 3 -4.71 4.48 6.48
CA ALA A 3 -5.40 3.32 5.88
C ALA A 3 -5.61 2.20 6.92
N ARG A 4 -6.51 2.43 7.89
CA ARG A 4 -6.73 1.51 9.04
C ARG A 4 -7.03 0.07 8.61
N ASN A 5 -7.79 -0.14 7.55
CA ASN A 5 -8.10 -1.48 7.05
C ASN A 5 -6.83 -2.20 6.52
N ALA A 6 -5.92 -1.47 5.87
CA ALA A 6 -4.65 -2.03 5.43
C ALA A 6 -3.75 -2.41 6.63
N GLU A 7 -3.71 -1.57 7.67
CA GLU A 7 -2.98 -1.87 8.91
C GLU A 7 -3.53 -3.13 9.57
N GLN A 8 -4.85 -3.23 9.73
CA GLN A 8 -5.52 -4.39 10.31
C GLN A 8 -5.29 -5.67 9.50
N ALA A 9 -5.21 -5.58 8.17
CA ALA A 9 -4.95 -6.73 7.32
C ALA A 9 -3.56 -7.36 7.53
N LEU A 10 -2.60 -6.57 8.01
CA LEU A 10 -1.22 -6.98 8.26
C LEU A 10 -0.96 -7.45 9.70
N LEU A 11 -1.75 -6.98 10.67
CA LEU A 11 -1.53 -7.30 12.08
C LEU A 11 -1.63 -8.81 12.35
N GLY A 12 -0.61 -9.36 13.00
CA GLY A 12 -0.55 -10.78 13.38
C GLY A 12 -0.32 -11.75 12.22
N LYS A 13 0.02 -11.26 11.03
CA LYS A 13 0.25 -12.09 9.83
C LYS A 13 1.69 -11.96 9.32
N PRO A 14 2.22 -13.00 8.65
CA PRO A 14 3.49 -12.87 7.93
C PRO A 14 3.34 -11.83 6.82
N LEU A 15 4.35 -10.97 6.67
CA LEU A 15 4.38 -9.97 5.60
C LEU A 15 4.89 -10.61 4.30
N ASP A 16 4.11 -11.52 3.73
CA ASP A 16 4.37 -12.13 2.42
C ASP A 16 3.75 -11.33 1.27
N GLU A 17 3.99 -11.76 0.03
CA GLU A 17 3.54 -11.05 -1.17
C GLU A 17 2.01 -10.95 -1.27
N ALA A 18 1.27 -11.96 -0.81
CA ALA A 18 -0.18 -11.95 -0.83
C ALA A 18 -0.74 -10.91 0.14
N HIS A 19 -0.22 -10.89 1.37
CA HIS A 19 -0.62 -9.91 2.39
C HIS A 19 -0.20 -8.48 2.00
N ILE A 20 0.97 -8.31 1.38
CA ILE A 20 1.42 -7.01 0.85
C ILE A 20 0.46 -6.48 -0.22
N HIS A 21 0.07 -7.31 -1.18
CA HIS A 21 -0.88 -6.91 -2.22
C HIS A 21 -2.26 -6.59 -1.64
N GLN A 22 -2.76 -7.42 -0.73
CA GLN A 22 -4.04 -7.16 -0.06
C GLN A 22 -4.03 -5.81 0.69
N ALA A 23 -2.96 -5.52 1.45
CA ALA A 23 -2.84 -4.26 2.17
C ALA A 23 -2.76 -3.05 1.21
N ALA A 24 -2.05 -3.20 0.08
CA ALA A 24 -1.96 -2.18 -0.94
C ALA A 24 -3.31 -1.89 -1.62
N ASP A 25 -4.11 -2.92 -1.88
CA ASP A 25 -5.46 -2.79 -2.42
C ASP A 25 -6.38 -2.04 -1.45
N LEU A 26 -6.32 -2.38 -0.16
CA LEU A 26 -7.06 -1.67 0.89
C LEU A 26 -6.62 -0.21 1.04
N ALA A 27 -5.32 0.08 0.92
CA ALA A 27 -4.78 1.44 0.95
C ALA A 27 -5.24 2.26 -0.26
N ALA A 28 -5.27 1.65 -1.46
CA ALA A 28 -5.77 2.29 -2.67
C ALA A 28 -7.28 2.56 -2.59
N ALA A 29 -8.07 1.61 -2.07
CA ALA A 29 -9.50 1.79 -1.85
C ALA A 29 -9.80 2.92 -0.86
N ALA A 30 -9.01 3.02 0.21
CA ALA A 30 -9.13 4.10 1.20
C ALA A 30 -8.68 5.47 0.67
N SER A 31 -7.86 5.50 -0.39
CA SER A 31 -7.47 6.74 -1.05
C SER A 31 -8.61 7.28 -1.91
N GLN A 32 -8.93 8.56 -1.78
CA GLN A 32 -9.95 9.26 -2.58
C GLN A 32 -9.31 10.43 -3.36
N PRO A 33 -8.38 10.16 -4.29
CA PRO A 33 -7.70 11.22 -5.04
C PRO A 33 -8.65 11.85 -6.07
N GLY A 34 -8.51 13.15 -6.29
CA GLY A 34 -9.13 13.85 -7.43
C GLY A 34 -8.29 13.73 -8.70
N SER A 35 -8.92 13.96 -9.85
CA SER A 35 -8.23 14.12 -11.15
C SER A 35 -7.70 15.55 -11.29
N ASP A 36 -6.46 15.71 -11.79
CA ASP A 36 -5.87 17.02 -12.12
C ASP A 36 -4.74 16.86 -13.17
N ARG A 37 -3.91 17.89 -13.38
CA ARG A 37 -2.79 17.89 -14.34
C ARG A 37 -1.71 16.82 -14.06
N HIS A 38 -1.70 16.23 -12.87
CA HIS A 38 -0.79 15.14 -12.49
C HIS A 38 -1.40 13.74 -12.74
N GLY A 39 -2.63 13.66 -13.28
CA GLY A 39 -3.25 12.43 -13.74
C GLY A 39 -4.68 12.23 -13.23
N SER A 40 -5.33 11.19 -13.75
CA SER A 40 -6.69 10.81 -13.34
C SER A 40 -6.72 10.28 -11.91
N ALA A 41 -7.88 10.37 -11.27
CA ALA A 41 -8.14 9.74 -9.97
C ALA A 41 -7.82 8.22 -9.99
N GLU A 42 -8.15 7.54 -11.08
CA GLU A 42 -7.85 6.12 -11.29
C GLU A 42 -6.34 5.87 -11.32
N TYR A 43 -5.59 6.63 -12.10
CA TYR A 43 -4.13 6.53 -12.17
C TYR A 43 -3.49 6.74 -10.80
N LYS A 44 -3.93 7.77 -10.08
CA LYS A 44 -3.42 8.05 -8.72
C LYS A 44 -3.76 6.95 -7.74
N ARG A 45 -4.95 6.35 -7.82
CA ARG A 45 -5.34 5.19 -7.00
C ARG A 45 -4.48 3.97 -7.31
N ALA A 46 -4.20 3.69 -8.59
CA ALA A 46 -3.27 2.63 -9.00
C ALA A 46 -1.83 2.93 -8.51
N MET A 47 -1.43 4.20 -8.48
CA MET A 47 -0.14 4.61 -7.95
C MET A 47 -0.05 4.38 -6.44
N VAL A 48 -1.09 4.67 -5.67
CA VAL A 48 -1.15 4.37 -4.22
C VAL A 48 -0.93 2.87 -3.99
N ARG A 49 -1.61 2.00 -4.74
CA ARG A 49 -1.40 0.55 -4.69
C ARG A 49 0.07 0.20 -4.92
N THR A 50 0.65 0.69 -6.01
CA THR A 50 2.03 0.39 -6.41
C THR A 50 3.06 0.86 -5.38
N LEU A 51 2.91 2.09 -4.88
CA LEU A 51 3.80 2.66 -3.88
C LEU A 51 3.66 1.95 -2.53
N CYS A 52 2.46 1.53 -2.14
CA CYS A 52 2.24 0.77 -0.91
C CYS A 52 2.95 -0.59 -0.96
N VAL A 53 2.86 -1.32 -2.07
CA VAL A 53 3.62 -2.57 -2.28
C VAL A 53 5.13 -2.33 -2.10
N ARG A 54 5.68 -1.31 -2.78
CA ARG A 54 7.11 -0.97 -2.69
C ARG A 54 7.52 -0.59 -1.27
N ALA A 55 6.70 0.21 -0.58
CA ALA A 55 6.97 0.64 0.78
C ALA A 55 6.96 -0.54 1.77
N LEU A 56 5.99 -1.46 1.65
CA LEU A 56 5.91 -2.65 2.50
C LEU A 56 7.07 -3.61 2.27
N ARG A 57 7.49 -3.83 1.01
CA ARG A 57 8.70 -4.63 0.71
C ARG A 57 9.96 -4.00 1.32
N LYS A 58 10.09 -2.67 1.23
CA LYS A 58 11.21 -1.96 1.87
C LYS A 58 11.15 -2.05 3.40
N ALA A 59 9.96 -1.96 3.98
CA ALA A 59 9.76 -2.13 5.41
C ALA A 59 10.11 -3.55 5.87
N LEU A 60 9.74 -4.57 5.08
CA LEU A 60 10.13 -5.96 5.32
C LEU A 60 11.64 -6.13 5.30
N ALA A 61 12.31 -5.63 4.25
CA ALA A 61 13.77 -5.69 4.13
C ALA A 61 14.44 -5.11 5.39
N ARG A 62 14.04 -3.90 5.79
CA ARG A 62 14.54 -3.23 7.00
C ARG A 62 14.27 -4.01 8.28
N ALA A 63 13.08 -4.60 8.43
CA ALA A 63 12.73 -5.40 9.59
C ALA A 63 13.56 -6.69 9.69
N THR A 64 14.03 -7.23 8.55
CA THR A 64 14.86 -8.43 8.47
C THR A 64 16.37 -8.13 8.34
N GLY A 65 16.79 -6.87 8.50
CA GLY A 65 18.21 -6.48 8.45
C GLY A 65 18.80 -6.25 7.05
N GLY A 66 17.96 -6.11 6.03
CA GLY A 66 18.32 -5.60 4.70
C GLY A 66 18.18 -4.07 4.59
N GLU A 67 18.72 -3.47 3.53
CA GLU A 67 18.76 -2.01 3.27
C GLU A 67 17.36 -1.34 3.12
#